data_AF-A0A0Q0H276-F1
#
_entry.id   AF-A0A0Q0H276-F1
#
_cell.length_a   1.000
_cell.length_b   1.000
_cell.length_c   1.000
_cell.angle_alpha   90.00
_cell.angle_beta   90.00
_cell.angle_gamma   90.00
#
_symmetry.space_group_name_H-M   'P 1'
#
loop_
_entity.id
_entity.type
_entity.pdbx_description
1 polymer ?
#
loop_
_entity_poly.entity_id
_entity_poly.type
_entity_poly.pdbx_seq_one_letter_code
_entity_poly.pdbx_strand_id
1 'polypeptide(L)'
;MNQHNEHSSYREKLIEHLFISELLKLSWLEHECSLEIAKPEVDNSGYDVIGECYGVVRHIQLKASFITSSTSKQNIHMKLADKPSGCVIWIIFDENTLEFKNFLFYGDVAGEPLPGIENLKTARHTKGNKDGIKNERPNIKIINKGQFQSINSVRELFNILFSIDHSEKDNREACIIPRNESSDIENHTVTRSKSFNKMNRIKIWSQKPWQKNYQLIKGFLDLKSTNNTVYFDQLITHCSNVYGETEGIWKNNFNSMKTDYGNSHGKVFYIINNEVNIYDEVKSEIEKYY
;
A
#
# COMPACT_ATOMS: atom_id res chain seq x y z
N MET A 1 -3.82 26.08 -31.08
CA MET A 1 -3.77 25.70 -29.65
C MET A 1 -3.50 24.20 -29.53
N ASN A 2 -2.89 23.74 -28.44
CA ASN A 2 -2.60 22.32 -28.21
C ASN A 2 -3.70 21.70 -27.33
N GLN A 3 -4.24 20.54 -27.73
CA GLN A 3 -5.28 19.76 -27.03
C GLN A 3 -5.00 19.59 -25.52
N HIS A 4 -3.71 19.49 -25.16
CA HIS A 4 -3.24 19.38 -23.78
C HIS A 4 -3.63 20.58 -22.88
N ASN A 5 -3.82 21.76 -23.44
CA ASN A 5 -4.18 22.95 -22.67
C ASN A 5 -5.69 23.22 -22.69
N GLU A 6 -6.35 23.01 -23.82
CA GLU A 6 -7.80 23.27 -23.99
C GLU A 6 -8.65 22.22 -23.27
N HIS A 7 -8.21 20.96 -23.27
CA HIS A 7 -8.92 19.85 -22.65
C HIS A 7 -8.21 19.36 -21.37
N SER A 8 -7.63 20.29 -20.61
CA SER A 8 -6.82 19.98 -19.43
C SER A 8 -7.52 19.10 -18.40
N SER A 9 -8.80 19.34 -18.11
CA SER A 9 -9.60 18.51 -17.20
C SER A 9 -9.82 17.08 -17.72
N TYR A 10 -10.05 16.94 -19.04
CA TYR A 10 -10.21 15.62 -19.67
C TYR A 10 -8.89 14.85 -19.60
N ARG A 11 -7.78 15.49 -19.98
CA ARG A 11 -6.44 14.91 -19.91
C ARG A 11 -6.10 14.48 -18.49
N GLU A 12 -6.39 15.32 -17.49
CA GLU A 12 -6.14 14.99 -16.08
C GLU A 12 -6.85 13.69 -15.68
N LYS A 13 -8.14 13.55 -16.04
CA LYS A 13 -8.90 12.34 -15.74
C LYS A 13 -8.43 11.11 -16.52
N LEU A 14 -8.02 11.29 -17.78
CA LEU A 14 -7.44 10.20 -18.56
C LEU A 14 -6.12 9.69 -17.93
N ILE A 15 -5.23 10.60 -17.55
CA ILE A 15 -3.96 10.23 -16.89
C ILE A 15 -4.20 9.60 -15.52
N GLU A 16 -5.17 10.10 -14.75
CA GLU A 16 -5.60 9.49 -13.48
C GLU A 16 -6.06 8.04 -13.69
N HIS A 17 -6.94 7.78 -14.66
CA HIS A 17 -7.41 6.43 -14.96
C HIS A 17 -6.28 5.49 -15.42
N LEU A 18 -5.40 5.96 -16.31
CA LEU A 18 -4.23 5.19 -16.74
C LEU A 18 -3.33 4.83 -15.56
N PHE A 19 -3.10 5.79 -14.65
CA PHE A 19 -2.28 5.58 -13.48
C PHE A 19 -2.88 4.54 -12.53
N ILE A 20 -4.17 4.69 -12.20
CA ILE A 20 -4.91 3.72 -11.39
C ILE A 20 -4.87 2.33 -12.04
N SER A 21 -5.02 2.25 -13.37
CA SER A 21 -5.00 0.98 -14.08
C SER A 21 -3.66 0.25 -13.97
N GLU A 22 -2.54 0.97 -14.04
CA GLU A 22 -1.21 0.37 -13.90
C GLU A 22 -0.95 -0.09 -12.45
N LEU A 23 -1.44 0.64 -11.44
CA LEU A 23 -1.35 0.19 -10.04
C LEU A 23 -2.20 -1.07 -9.79
N LEU A 24 -3.44 -1.11 -10.29
CA LEU A 24 -4.34 -2.25 -10.14
C LEU A 24 -3.84 -3.48 -10.90
N LYS A 25 -3.28 -3.28 -12.10
CA LYS A 25 -2.63 -4.34 -12.89
C LYS A 25 -1.44 -4.93 -12.14
N LEU A 26 -0.59 -4.09 -11.53
CA LEU A 26 0.51 -4.57 -10.71
C LEU A 26 0.00 -5.35 -9.49
N SER A 27 -1.03 -4.83 -8.81
CA SER A 27 -1.69 -5.51 -7.69
C SER A 27 -2.22 -6.89 -8.08
N TRP A 28 -2.85 -7.00 -9.24
CA TRP A 28 -3.34 -8.26 -9.79
C TRP A 28 -2.21 -9.26 -10.05
N LEU A 29 -1.13 -8.81 -10.70
CA LEU A 29 -0.03 -9.68 -11.13
C LEU A 29 0.88 -10.11 -9.97
N GLU A 30 1.11 -9.24 -8.98
CA GLU A 30 2.20 -9.40 -8.00
C GLU A 30 1.75 -9.31 -6.53
N HIS A 31 0.55 -8.82 -6.25
CA HIS A 31 0.09 -8.51 -4.89
C HIS A 31 -1.30 -9.07 -4.55
N GLU A 32 -1.70 -10.17 -5.19
CA GLU A 32 -2.92 -10.91 -4.87
C GLU A 32 -4.21 -10.06 -4.89
N CYS A 33 -4.27 -9.09 -5.80
CA CYS A 33 -5.42 -8.16 -5.92
C CYS A 33 -5.73 -7.40 -4.60
N SER A 34 -4.71 -7.13 -3.78
CA SER A 34 -4.87 -6.52 -2.46
C SER A 34 -5.03 -5.00 -2.46
N LEU A 35 -4.68 -4.32 -3.55
CA LEU A 35 -4.88 -2.87 -3.68
C LEU A 35 -6.36 -2.53 -3.87
N GLU A 36 -6.88 -1.69 -2.98
CA GLU A 36 -8.15 -0.99 -3.13
C GLU A 36 -7.91 0.48 -3.49
N ILE A 37 -8.72 1.02 -4.41
CA ILE A 37 -8.68 2.43 -4.79
C ILE A 37 -10.08 3.03 -4.60
N ALA A 38 -10.15 4.10 -3.82
CA ALA A 38 -11.36 4.88 -3.59
C ALA A 38 -11.16 6.34 -4.01
N LYS A 39 -12.26 7.02 -4.33
CA LYS A 39 -12.26 8.44 -4.71
C LYS A 39 -13.13 9.22 -3.72
N PRO A 40 -12.69 10.41 -3.25
CA PRO A 40 -13.55 11.24 -2.42
C PRO A 40 -14.76 11.70 -3.23
N GLU A 41 -15.95 11.58 -2.63
CA GLU A 41 -17.19 12.12 -3.21
C GLU A 41 -17.14 13.65 -3.30
N VAL A 42 -16.50 14.29 -2.31
CA VAL A 42 -16.33 15.74 -2.24
C VAL A 42 -14.85 16.09 -2.10
N ASP A 43 -14.32 16.85 -3.05
CA ASP A 43 -12.95 17.36 -3.01
C ASP A 43 -12.82 18.55 -2.04
N ASN A 44 -12.69 18.24 -0.75
CA ASN A 44 -12.46 19.25 0.31
C ASN A 44 -11.08 19.12 0.96
N SER A 45 -10.29 18.12 0.57
CA SER A 45 -9.09 17.71 1.28
C SER A 45 -7.81 17.77 0.44
N GLY A 46 -7.91 18.07 -0.86
CA GLY A 46 -6.74 18.27 -1.71
C GLY A 46 -6.00 16.99 -2.10
N TYR A 47 -6.67 15.84 -2.07
CA TYR A 47 -6.20 14.59 -2.69
C TYR A 47 -7.20 14.12 -3.73
N ASP A 48 -6.73 13.37 -4.71
CA ASP A 48 -7.53 12.90 -5.85
C ASP A 48 -8.04 11.49 -5.64
N VAL A 49 -7.23 10.62 -5.01
CA VAL A 49 -7.57 9.22 -4.73
C VAL A 49 -7.05 8.77 -3.36
N ILE A 50 -7.67 7.72 -2.83
CA ILE A 50 -7.20 6.99 -1.65
C ILE A 50 -6.82 5.59 -2.12
N GLY A 51 -5.61 5.16 -1.81
CA GLY A 51 -5.17 3.79 -2.01
C GLY A 51 -4.99 3.07 -0.67
N GLU A 52 -5.43 1.83 -0.58
CA GLU A 52 -5.17 0.96 0.56
C GLU A 52 -4.61 -0.37 0.07
N CYS A 53 -3.49 -0.80 0.66
CA CYS A 53 -2.89 -2.09 0.35
C CYS A 53 -2.22 -2.64 1.61
N TYR A 54 -2.56 -3.88 1.98
CA TYR A 54 -2.03 -4.55 3.18
C TYR A 54 -2.17 -3.73 4.48
N GLY A 55 -3.27 -3.00 4.64
CA GLY A 55 -3.55 -2.16 5.80
C GLY A 55 -2.88 -0.79 5.77
N VAL A 56 -2.09 -0.48 4.72
CA VAL A 56 -1.45 0.81 4.54
C VAL A 56 -2.32 1.70 3.66
N VAL A 57 -2.81 2.80 4.21
CA VAL A 57 -3.63 3.79 3.51
C VAL A 57 -2.75 4.95 3.01
N ARG A 58 -3.03 5.46 1.81
CA ARG A 58 -2.42 6.65 1.21
C ARG A 58 -3.49 7.59 0.68
N HIS A 59 -3.41 8.87 1.05
CA HIS A 59 -4.21 9.97 0.50
C HIS A 59 -3.38 10.67 -0.56
N ILE A 60 -3.67 10.39 -1.83
CA ILE A 60 -2.76 10.70 -2.94
C ILE A 60 -3.30 11.90 -3.72
N GLN A 61 -2.54 12.99 -3.74
CA GLN A 61 -2.75 14.07 -4.70
C GLN A 61 -1.97 13.78 -5.99
N LEU A 62 -2.67 13.78 -7.12
CA LEU A 62 -2.11 13.55 -8.43
C LEU A 62 -1.83 14.89 -9.13
N LYS A 63 -0.68 14.94 -9.78
CA LYS A 63 -0.29 15.99 -10.73
C LYS A 63 0.23 15.33 -11.99
N ALA A 64 0.07 15.98 -13.13
CA ALA A 64 0.57 15.46 -14.40
C ALA A 64 1.24 16.56 -15.20
N SER A 65 2.36 16.24 -15.85
CA SER A 65 2.98 17.09 -16.86
C SER A 65 3.61 16.24 -17.94
N PHE A 66 3.53 16.69 -19.18
CA PHE A 66 4.25 16.03 -20.26
C PHE A 66 5.74 16.43 -20.27
N ILE A 67 6.59 15.65 -20.92
CA ILE A 67 8.06 15.80 -20.93
C ILE A 67 8.50 17.23 -21.27
N THR A 68 7.90 17.85 -22.29
CA THR A 68 8.28 19.19 -22.77
C THR A 68 7.71 20.33 -21.92
N SER A 69 6.94 20.02 -20.86
CA SER A 69 6.33 21.03 -19.99
C SER A 69 7.40 21.80 -19.21
N SER A 70 7.29 23.13 -19.20
CA SER A 70 8.14 24.03 -18.42
C SER A 70 7.79 24.09 -16.92
N THR A 71 6.80 23.31 -16.48
CA THR A 71 6.35 23.29 -15.08
C THR A 71 7.48 22.82 -14.17
N SER A 72 7.93 23.71 -13.27
CA SER A 72 9.04 23.46 -12.35
C SER A 72 8.62 23.41 -10.88
N LYS A 73 7.32 23.56 -10.60
CA LYS A 73 6.76 23.59 -9.26
C LYS A 73 5.31 23.14 -9.24
N GLN A 74 4.87 22.62 -8.10
CA GLN A 74 3.49 22.23 -7.84
C GLN A 74 2.92 22.99 -6.65
N ASN A 75 1.63 23.26 -6.73
CA ASN A 75 0.85 23.82 -5.64
C ASN A 75 0.12 22.69 -4.92
N ILE A 76 0.28 22.62 -3.59
CA ILE A 76 -0.40 21.65 -2.74
C ILE A 76 -1.27 22.37 -1.72
N HIS A 77 -2.39 21.78 -1.36
CA HIS A 77 -3.28 22.35 -0.34
C HIS A 77 -2.82 21.90 1.06
N MET A 78 -2.82 22.80 2.05
CA MET A 78 -2.39 22.50 3.43
C MET A 78 -3.16 21.31 4.04
N LYS A 79 -4.47 21.21 3.76
CA LYS A 79 -5.32 20.09 4.20
C LYS A 79 -4.83 18.70 3.79
N LEU A 80 -3.96 18.59 2.78
CA LEU A 80 -3.33 17.31 2.44
C LEU A 80 -2.39 16.84 3.55
N ALA A 81 -1.71 17.75 4.25
CA ALA A 81 -0.87 17.39 5.40
C ALA A 81 -1.67 17.07 6.67
N ASP A 82 -2.91 17.55 6.78
CA ASP A 82 -3.82 17.12 7.85
C ASP A 82 -4.24 15.65 7.68
N LYS A 83 -3.91 15.00 6.55
CA LYS A 83 -4.20 13.59 6.33
C LYS A 83 -3.14 12.71 6.97
N PRO A 84 -3.57 11.58 7.57
CA PRO A 84 -2.67 10.69 8.29
C PRO A 84 -1.57 10.11 7.40
N SER A 85 -1.80 10.04 6.09
CA SER A 85 -0.85 9.47 5.13
C SER A 85 -0.96 10.19 3.78
N GLY A 86 -0.80 11.52 3.79
CA GLY A 86 -0.84 12.36 2.60
C GLY A 86 0.42 12.22 1.76
N CYS A 87 0.28 12.19 0.43
CA CYS A 87 1.41 12.29 -0.48
C CYS A 87 1.03 12.92 -1.82
N VAL A 88 2.04 13.31 -2.59
CA VAL A 88 1.89 13.85 -3.93
C VAL A 88 2.65 12.99 -4.92
N ILE A 89 1.97 12.64 -6.01
CA ILE A 89 2.57 11.95 -7.15
C ILE A 89 2.43 12.86 -8.35
N TRP A 90 3.57 13.28 -8.89
CA TRP A 90 3.62 14.03 -10.11
C TRP A 90 4.12 13.15 -11.26
N ILE A 91 3.18 12.76 -12.12
CA ILE A 91 3.35 11.87 -13.25
C ILE A 91 3.95 12.65 -14.43
N ILE A 92 5.09 12.19 -14.94
CA ILE A 92 5.70 12.70 -16.16
C ILE A 92 5.41 11.72 -17.30
N PHE A 93 4.74 12.19 -18.36
CA PHE A 93 4.25 11.34 -19.44
C PHE A 93 4.62 11.88 -20.83
N ASP A 94 4.58 11.01 -21.84
CA ASP A 94 4.76 11.39 -23.24
C ASP A 94 3.50 12.07 -23.81
N GLU A 95 3.62 13.27 -24.37
CA GLU A 95 2.46 14.01 -24.89
C GLU A 95 1.77 13.36 -26.10
N ASN A 96 2.46 12.48 -26.83
CA ASN A 96 1.94 11.83 -28.03
C ASN A 96 1.43 10.42 -27.75
N THR A 97 2.11 9.65 -26.89
CA THR A 97 1.74 8.25 -26.59
C THR A 97 0.97 8.09 -25.28
N LEU A 98 0.98 9.11 -24.41
CA LEU A 98 0.44 9.07 -23.04
C LEU A 98 1.14 8.07 -22.11
N GLU A 99 2.25 7.47 -22.54
CA GLU A 99 3.04 6.57 -21.72
C GLU A 99 3.73 7.32 -20.58
N PHE A 100 3.74 6.71 -19.39
CA PHE A 100 4.48 7.25 -18.25
C PHE A 100 5.98 7.07 -18.46
N LYS A 101 6.74 8.15 -18.28
CA LYS A 101 8.21 8.13 -18.33
C LYS A 101 8.80 7.94 -16.95
N ASN A 102 8.38 8.76 -15.99
CA ASN A 102 8.81 8.68 -14.60
C ASN A 102 7.79 9.36 -13.69
N PHE A 103 7.98 9.19 -12.39
CA PHE A 103 7.16 9.78 -11.35
C PHE A 103 8.03 10.63 -10.43
N LEU A 104 7.43 11.68 -9.90
CA LEU A 104 8.03 12.53 -8.88
C LEU A 104 7.19 12.40 -7.62
N PHE A 105 7.77 11.81 -6.58
CA PHE A 105 7.11 11.52 -5.33
C PHE A 105 7.47 12.56 -4.27
N TYR A 106 6.47 13.04 -3.53
CA TYR A 106 6.67 13.84 -2.33
C TYR A 106 5.75 13.34 -1.22
N GLY A 107 6.35 12.78 -0.18
CA GLY A 107 5.68 12.24 0.99
C GLY A 107 6.69 11.57 1.91
N ASP A 108 6.20 11.11 3.05
CA ASP A 108 7.01 10.36 4.01
C ASP A 108 6.82 8.84 3.81
N VAL A 109 7.38 8.04 4.72
CA VAL A 109 7.22 6.58 4.79
C VAL A 109 5.74 6.19 4.71
N ALA A 110 5.45 4.98 4.23
CA ALA A 110 4.07 4.56 4.06
C ALA A 110 3.29 4.48 5.36
N GLY A 111 2.12 5.14 5.37
CA GLY A 111 1.29 5.31 6.55
C GLY A 111 1.55 6.61 7.32
N GLU A 112 2.64 7.32 7.04
CA GLU A 112 3.03 8.54 7.75
C GLU A 112 2.57 9.83 7.03
N PRO A 113 2.30 10.91 7.78
CA PRO A 113 1.83 12.18 7.23
C PRO A 113 2.90 12.88 6.39
N LEU A 114 2.50 13.90 5.63
CA LEU A 114 3.45 14.69 4.84
C LEU A 114 4.54 15.32 5.72
N PRO A 115 5.81 15.32 5.29
CA PRO A 115 6.89 15.94 6.04
C PRO A 115 6.71 17.47 6.04
N GLY A 116 6.65 18.03 7.25
CA GLY A 116 6.65 19.46 7.62
C GLY A 116 6.42 20.49 6.51
N ILE A 117 5.21 20.53 5.94
CA ILE A 117 4.87 21.44 4.82
C ILE A 117 4.75 22.92 5.24
N GLU A 118 4.78 23.19 6.54
CA GLU A 118 4.56 24.51 7.14
C GLU A 118 5.64 25.51 6.72
N ASN A 119 6.87 25.03 6.58
CA ASN A 119 8.04 25.80 6.17
C ASN A 119 8.12 26.04 4.65
N LEU A 120 7.20 25.47 3.86
CA LEU A 120 7.16 25.70 2.43
C LEU A 120 6.65 27.10 2.10
N LYS A 121 7.10 27.61 0.94
CA LYS A 121 6.71 28.92 0.42
C LYS A 121 5.20 28.95 0.13
N THR A 122 4.52 29.96 0.65
CA THR A 122 3.09 30.20 0.38
C THR A 122 2.88 30.65 -1.07
N ALA A 123 1.88 30.08 -1.74
CA ALA A 123 1.53 30.44 -3.11
C ALA A 123 0.84 31.81 -3.18
N ARG A 124 0.86 32.44 -4.35
CA ARG A 124 0.16 33.71 -4.62
C ARG A 124 -0.89 33.53 -5.71
N HIS A 125 -1.92 34.38 -5.68
CA HIS A 125 -2.93 34.41 -6.73
C HIS A 125 -2.30 34.74 -8.09
N THR A 126 -2.70 34.01 -9.14
CA THR A 126 -2.20 34.24 -10.50
C THR A 126 -2.67 35.59 -11.07
N LYS A 127 -3.91 35.98 -10.74
CA LYS A 127 -4.51 37.28 -11.07
C LYS A 127 -4.35 38.26 -9.89
N GLY A 128 -3.96 39.50 -10.18
CA GLY A 128 -3.96 40.56 -9.18
C GLY A 128 -5.38 40.95 -8.79
N ASN A 129 -5.53 41.57 -7.61
CA ASN A 129 -6.77 42.25 -7.23
C ASN A 129 -6.99 43.51 -8.10
N LYS A 130 -8.00 44.33 -7.77
CA LYS A 130 -8.30 45.58 -8.48
C LYS A 130 -7.11 46.56 -8.55
N ASP A 131 -6.14 46.42 -7.64
CA ASP A 131 -4.93 47.25 -7.55
C ASP A 131 -3.69 46.56 -8.15
N GLY A 132 -3.86 45.41 -8.82
CA GLY A 132 -2.77 44.63 -9.42
C GLY A 132 -1.94 43.80 -8.43
N ILE A 133 -2.28 43.81 -7.13
CA ILE A 133 -1.57 43.08 -6.08
C ILE A 133 -1.98 41.60 -6.09
N LYS A 134 -0.99 40.70 -6.18
CA LYS A 134 -1.18 39.25 -6.10
C LYS A 134 -1.12 38.78 -4.65
N ASN A 135 -2.28 38.68 -4.02
CA ASN A 135 -2.41 38.23 -2.64
C ASN A 135 -1.91 36.79 -2.44
N GLU A 136 -1.49 36.49 -1.22
CA GLU A 136 -1.09 35.14 -0.83
C GLU A 136 -2.31 34.21 -0.69
N ARG A 137 -2.08 32.93 -0.95
CA ARG A 137 -3.03 31.83 -0.74
C ARG A 137 -2.50 31.02 0.44
N PRO A 138 -2.82 31.40 1.69
CA PRO A 138 -2.18 30.82 2.89
C PRO A 138 -2.33 29.30 2.96
N ASN A 139 -3.44 28.77 2.44
CA ASN A 139 -3.72 27.34 2.42
C ASN A 139 -3.08 26.59 1.25
N ILE A 140 -2.26 27.26 0.42
CA ILE A 140 -1.57 26.64 -0.71
C ILE A 140 -0.06 26.85 -0.57
N LYS A 141 0.67 25.75 -0.55
CA LYS A 141 2.13 25.74 -0.51
C LYS A 141 2.72 25.35 -1.85
N ILE A 142 3.93 25.81 -2.11
CA ILE A 142 4.69 25.52 -3.32
C ILE A 142 5.77 24.48 -3.00
N ILE A 143 5.79 23.39 -3.76
CA ILE A 143 6.89 22.42 -3.80
C ILE A 143 7.61 22.57 -5.14
N ASN A 144 8.92 22.78 -5.11
CA ASN A 144 9.73 22.83 -6.32
C ASN A 144 10.05 21.42 -6.82
N LYS A 145 10.23 21.26 -8.14
CA LYS A 145 10.51 19.96 -8.78
C LYS A 145 11.70 19.22 -8.14
N GLY A 146 12.76 19.94 -7.76
CA GLY A 146 13.94 19.36 -7.11
C GLY A 146 13.73 18.85 -5.67
N GLN A 147 12.57 19.13 -5.06
CA GLN A 147 12.20 18.59 -3.74
C GLN A 147 11.46 17.25 -3.84
N PHE A 148 11.09 16.83 -5.04
CA PHE A 148 10.49 15.52 -5.25
C PHE A 148 11.57 14.45 -5.43
N GLN A 149 11.32 13.26 -4.89
CA GLN A 149 12.09 12.05 -5.21
C GLN A 149 11.71 11.56 -6.60
N SER A 150 12.69 11.33 -7.48
CA SER A 150 12.43 10.78 -8.81
C SER A 150 12.37 9.26 -8.77
N ILE A 151 11.29 8.70 -9.31
CA ILE A 151 10.97 7.27 -9.34
C ILE A 151 10.77 6.84 -10.79
N ASN A 152 11.45 5.77 -11.22
CA ASN A 152 11.55 5.46 -12.64
C ASN A 152 10.52 4.43 -13.12
N SER A 153 9.75 3.81 -12.21
CA SER A 153 8.76 2.81 -12.58
C SER A 153 7.53 2.82 -11.67
N VAL A 154 6.40 2.34 -12.20
CA VAL A 154 5.18 2.15 -11.41
C VAL A 154 5.40 1.16 -10.26
N ARG A 155 6.20 0.11 -10.49
CA ARG A 155 6.51 -0.89 -9.46
C ARG A 155 7.27 -0.30 -8.27
N GLU A 156 8.31 0.48 -8.54
CA GLU A 156 9.06 1.18 -7.48
C GLU A 156 8.16 2.16 -6.73
N LEU A 157 7.30 2.89 -7.44
CA LEU A 157 6.34 3.79 -6.82
C LEU A 157 5.32 3.04 -5.94
N PHE A 158 4.79 1.91 -6.40
CA PHE A 158 3.87 1.08 -5.64
C PHE A 158 4.49 0.62 -4.31
N ASN A 159 5.76 0.19 -4.35
CA ASN A 159 6.50 -0.19 -3.16
C ASN A 159 6.67 0.95 -2.16
N ILE A 160 6.98 2.16 -2.64
CA ILE A 160 7.10 3.36 -1.80
C ILE A 160 5.74 3.75 -1.20
N LEU A 161 4.65 3.59 -1.96
CA LEU A 161 3.32 3.92 -1.50
C LEU A 161 2.85 3.00 -0.36
N PHE A 162 3.30 1.74 -0.33
CA PHE A 162 2.77 0.73 0.59
C PHE A 162 3.83 -0.02 1.41
N SER A 163 5.08 0.49 1.46
CA SER A 163 6.23 -0.11 2.16
C SER A 163 6.44 -1.59 1.84
N ILE A 164 6.49 -1.91 0.54
CA ILE A 164 6.74 -3.28 0.07
C ILE A 164 8.21 -3.36 -0.36
N ASP A 165 9.08 -3.87 0.51
CA ASP A 165 10.51 -3.94 0.21
C ASP A 165 10.84 -4.95 -0.90
N HIS A 166 11.84 -4.60 -1.72
CA HIS A 166 12.49 -5.45 -2.71
C HIS A 166 13.92 -5.81 -2.25
N SER A 167 14.05 -6.52 -1.13
CA SER A 167 15.19 -7.40 -0.89
C SER A 167 14.61 -8.81 -0.94
N GLU A 168 14.69 -9.58 -2.03
CA GLU A 168 15.89 -10.10 -2.70
C GLU A 168 15.55 -10.37 -4.17
N LYS A 169 16.32 -9.81 -5.11
CA LYS A 169 16.14 -10.03 -6.56
C LYS A 169 17.16 -10.96 -7.20
N ASP A 170 18.00 -11.66 -6.44
CA ASP A 170 19.10 -12.47 -7.01
C ASP A 170 18.94 -14.01 -6.94
N ASN A 171 17.82 -14.57 -6.48
CA ASN A 171 17.64 -16.04 -6.46
C ASN A 171 16.39 -16.53 -7.21
N ARG A 172 16.22 -16.09 -8.47
CA ARG A 172 15.24 -16.71 -9.38
C ARG A 172 15.93 -17.31 -10.59
N GLU A 173 16.73 -18.36 -10.38
CA GLU A 173 16.90 -19.39 -11.40
C GLU A 173 16.03 -20.62 -11.06
N ALA A 174 15.14 -20.91 -12.01
CA ALA A 174 14.48 -22.18 -12.31
C ALA A 174 13.92 -23.01 -11.14
N CYS A 175 12.59 -22.99 -11.00
CA CYS A 175 11.88 -24.21 -10.62
C CYS A 175 10.63 -24.37 -11.50
N ILE A 176 10.84 -24.95 -12.67
CA ILE A 176 9.78 -25.56 -13.48
C ILE A 176 9.36 -26.83 -12.73
N ILE A 177 8.13 -26.91 -12.25
CA ILE A 177 7.54 -28.15 -11.71
C ILE A 177 6.48 -28.64 -12.70
N PRO A 178 6.53 -29.91 -13.17
CA PRO A 178 5.55 -30.44 -14.11
C PRO A 178 4.22 -30.76 -13.43
N ARG A 179 3.12 -30.55 -14.16
CA ARG A 179 1.78 -31.03 -13.83
C ARG A 179 1.74 -32.55 -13.99
N ASN A 180 1.14 -33.25 -13.03
CA ASN A 180 0.53 -34.56 -13.25
C ASN A 180 -0.87 -34.58 -12.63
N GLU A 181 -1.77 -35.23 -13.37
CA GLU A 181 -3.21 -35.35 -13.11
C GLU A 181 -3.55 -36.46 -12.11
N SER A 182 -4.76 -36.31 -11.55
CA SER A 182 -5.77 -37.32 -11.15
C SER A 182 -5.45 -38.41 -10.12
N SER A 183 -6.27 -38.48 -9.06
CA SER A 183 -7.45 -39.38 -9.01
C SER A 183 -8.20 -39.29 -7.68
N ASP A 184 -9.52 -39.33 -7.77
CA ASP A 184 -10.53 -39.33 -6.70
C ASP A 184 -10.40 -40.49 -5.70
N ILE A 185 -10.93 -40.32 -4.48
CA ILE A 185 -11.84 -41.24 -3.77
C ILE A 185 -12.53 -40.44 -2.66
N GLU A 186 -13.85 -40.33 -2.76
CA GLU A 186 -14.76 -39.83 -1.72
C GLU A 186 -14.91 -40.84 -0.58
N ASN A 187 -15.06 -40.34 0.66
CA ASN A 187 -15.92 -40.97 1.64
C ASN A 187 -16.56 -39.90 2.55
N HIS A 188 -17.89 -39.84 2.48
CA HIS A 188 -18.76 -38.91 3.19
C HIS A 188 -18.75 -39.13 4.71
N THR A 189 -18.39 -38.09 5.47
CA THR A 189 -18.99 -37.79 6.77
C THR A 189 -19.23 -36.28 6.87
N VAL A 190 -20.46 -35.90 7.23
CA VAL A 190 -20.90 -34.50 7.30
C VAL A 190 -20.33 -33.85 8.56
N THR A 191 -19.22 -33.12 8.39
CA THR A 191 -18.79 -32.05 9.31
C THR A 191 -18.23 -30.92 8.45
N ARG A 192 -18.95 -29.79 8.41
CA ARG A 192 -18.61 -28.48 7.83
C ARG A 192 -17.13 -28.37 7.38
N SER A 193 -16.88 -28.53 6.08
CA SER A 193 -15.54 -28.43 5.48
C SER A 193 -14.76 -27.23 6.05
N LYS A 194 -13.67 -27.50 6.77
CA LYS A 194 -12.70 -26.50 7.23
C LYS A 194 -11.89 -26.03 6.02
N SER A 195 -12.47 -25.18 5.19
CA SER A 195 -11.76 -24.66 4.02
C SER A 195 -10.70 -23.65 4.44
N PHE A 196 -9.42 -23.95 4.20
CA PHE A 196 -8.29 -23.03 4.38
C PHE A 196 -7.91 -22.41 3.03
N ASN A 197 -8.78 -21.55 2.52
CA ASN A 197 -8.73 -21.08 1.13
C ASN A 197 -7.50 -20.22 0.80
N LYS A 198 -6.82 -19.70 1.82
CA LYS A 198 -5.69 -18.78 1.73
C LYS A 198 -4.39 -19.37 2.27
N MET A 199 -4.34 -20.70 2.45
CA MET A 199 -3.18 -21.42 3.01
C MET A 199 -1.88 -21.14 2.23
N ASN A 200 -1.99 -21.02 0.90
CA ASN A 200 -0.87 -20.72 0.00
C ASN A 200 -0.15 -19.40 0.35
N ARG A 201 -0.81 -18.47 1.05
CA ARG A 201 -0.20 -17.21 1.50
C ARG A 201 0.90 -17.40 2.54
N ILE A 202 0.89 -18.50 3.30
CA ILE A 202 1.90 -18.76 4.34
C ILE A 202 3.31 -18.82 3.72
N LYS A 203 3.44 -19.50 2.57
CA LYS A 203 4.67 -19.53 1.77
C LYS A 203 5.08 -18.14 1.29
N ILE A 204 4.11 -17.31 0.92
CA ILE A 204 4.38 -15.96 0.41
C ILE A 204 4.82 -15.04 1.54
N TRP A 205 4.19 -15.15 2.72
CA TRP A 205 4.55 -14.38 3.91
C TRP A 205 5.90 -14.80 4.47
N SER A 206 6.27 -16.09 4.44
CA SER A 206 7.57 -16.56 4.94
C SER A 206 8.76 -15.89 4.24
N GLN A 207 8.55 -15.44 3.01
CA GLN A 207 9.53 -14.73 2.19
C GLN A 207 9.54 -13.21 2.41
N LYS A 208 8.69 -12.68 3.31
CA LYS A 208 8.50 -11.24 3.54
C LYS A 208 8.61 -10.88 5.03
N PRO A 209 9.83 -10.85 5.61
CA PRO A 209 10.02 -10.67 7.06
C PRO A 209 9.49 -9.35 7.64
N TRP A 210 9.30 -8.33 6.81
CA TRP A 210 8.75 -7.03 7.18
C TRP A 210 7.22 -7.02 7.30
N GLN A 211 6.53 -8.03 6.74
CA GLN A 211 5.08 -8.09 6.83
C GLN A 211 4.64 -8.49 8.23
N LYS A 212 3.65 -7.77 8.77
CA LYS A 212 3.08 -8.04 10.08
C LYS A 212 2.53 -9.48 10.22
N ASN A 213 2.09 -10.11 9.13
CA ASN A 213 1.64 -11.52 9.12
C ASN A 213 2.80 -12.49 9.40
N TYR A 214 3.95 -12.26 8.76
CA TYR A 214 5.18 -12.99 9.05
C TYR A 214 5.58 -12.80 10.51
N GLN A 215 5.64 -11.55 10.96
CA GLN A 215 6.10 -11.18 12.28
C GLN A 215 5.19 -11.74 13.40
N LEU A 216 3.88 -11.84 13.16
CA LEU A 216 2.93 -12.51 14.08
C LEU A 216 3.16 -14.02 14.15
N ILE A 217 3.37 -14.69 13.01
CA ILE A 217 3.69 -16.13 13.00
C ILE A 217 5.04 -16.36 13.70
N LYS A 218 6.05 -15.57 13.36
CA LYS A 218 7.38 -15.69 13.95
C LYS A 218 7.37 -15.42 15.46
N GLY A 219 6.74 -14.33 15.89
CA GLY A 219 6.57 -14.01 17.30
C GLY A 219 5.81 -15.08 18.08
N PHE A 220 4.79 -15.71 17.47
CA PHE A 220 4.12 -16.85 18.08
C PHE A 220 5.06 -18.05 18.26
N LEU A 221 5.84 -18.41 17.23
CA LEU A 221 6.80 -19.52 17.29
C LEU A 221 7.91 -19.25 18.32
N ASP A 222 8.42 -18.03 18.37
CA ASP A 222 9.47 -17.63 19.32
C ASP A 222 8.96 -17.75 20.77
N LEU A 223 7.74 -17.27 21.05
CA LEU A 223 7.10 -17.47 22.35
C LEU A 223 6.79 -18.94 22.66
N LYS A 224 6.36 -19.73 21.66
CA LYS A 224 6.07 -21.15 21.83
C LYS A 224 7.33 -21.99 22.06
N SER A 225 8.49 -21.52 21.62
CA SER A 225 9.78 -22.18 21.86
C SER A 225 10.25 -22.08 23.31
N THR A 226 9.81 -21.04 24.03
CA THR A 226 10.19 -20.75 25.41
C THR A 226 9.09 -21.09 26.41
N ASN A 227 7.82 -21.03 25.99
CA ASN A 227 6.65 -21.29 26.80
C ASN A 227 5.78 -22.41 26.24
N ASN A 228 5.21 -23.25 27.12
CA ASN A 228 4.24 -24.26 26.72
C ASN A 228 2.96 -23.66 26.11
N THR A 229 2.56 -22.47 26.57
CA THR A 229 1.32 -21.78 26.16
C THR A 229 1.61 -20.33 25.84
N VAL A 230 0.99 -19.83 24.77
CA VAL A 230 1.13 -18.44 24.31
C VAL A 230 -0.22 -17.74 24.46
N TYR A 231 -0.28 -16.70 25.28
CA TYR A 231 -1.50 -15.92 25.47
C TYR A 231 -1.59 -14.75 24.48
N PHE A 232 -2.82 -14.33 24.16
CA PHE A 232 -3.05 -13.27 23.17
C PHE A 232 -2.34 -11.96 23.51
N ASP A 233 -2.52 -11.43 24.72
CA ASP A 233 -1.87 -10.19 25.13
C ASP A 233 -0.35 -10.31 25.10
N GLN A 234 0.17 -11.49 25.50
CA GLN A 234 1.59 -11.77 25.46
C GLN A 234 2.16 -11.71 24.03
N LEU A 235 1.46 -12.33 23.06
CA LEU A 235 1.88 -12.30 21.66
C LEU A 235 1.89 -10.87 21.12
N ILE A 236 0.83 -10.10 21.39
CA ILE A 236 0.70 -8.74 20.89
C ILE A 236 1.77 -7.82 21.48
N THR A 237 1.98 -7.87 22.80
CA THR A 237 3.02 -7.09 23.47
C THR A 237 4.41 -7.51 22.99
N HIS A 238 4.65 -8.81 22.78
CA HIS A 238 5.91 -9.30 22.23
C HIS A 238 6.19 -8.74 20.83
N CYS A 239 5.21 -8.83 19.91
CA CYS A 239 5.39 -8.30 18.56
C CYS A 239 5.60 -6.78 18.55
N SER A 240 4.86 -6.03 19.38
CA SER A 240 5.05 -4.58 19.54
C SER A 240 6.45 -4.22 20.03
N ASN A 241 7.00 -4.98 20.98
CA ASN A 241 8.34 -4.74 21.51
C ASN A 241 9.46 -5.13 20.54
N VAL A 242 9.28 -6.23 19.80
CA VAL A 242 10.34 -6.78 18.91
C VAL A 242 10.37 -6.07 17.56
N TYR A 243 9.20 -5.82 16.97
CA TYR A 243 9.07 -5.32 15.60
C TYR A 243 8.63 -3.85 15.52
N GLY A 244 8.37 -3.20 16.67
CA GLY A 244 7.82 -1.85 16.74
C GLY A 244 6.30 -1.82 16.50
N GLU A 245 5.74 -0.63 16.35
CA GLU A 245 4.30 -0.36 16.18
C GLU A 245 3.44 -0.51 17.44
N THR A 246 2.29 0.18 17.45
CA THR A 246 1.35 0.12 18.57
C THR A 246 0.62 -1.22 18.63
N GLU A 247 0.28 -1.70 19.84
CA GLU A 247 -0.50 -2.94 20.01
C GLU A 247 -1.80 -2.98 19.20
N GLY A 248 -2.45 -1.82 18.97
CA GLY A 248 -3.69 -1.74 18.20
C GLY A 248 -3.52 -2.23 16.76
N ILE A 249 -2.37 -1.91 16.14
CA ILE A 249 -2.02 -2.35 14.78
C ILE A 249 -1.87 -3.87 14.75
N TRP A 250 -1.18 -4.44 15.73
CA TRP A 250 -1.00 -5.89 15.87
C TRP A 250 -2.31 -6.63 16.11
N LYS A 251 -3.20 -6.09 16.95
CA LYS A 251 -4.53 -6.66 17.22
C LYS A 251 -5.37 -6.70 15.94
N ASN A 252 -5.36 -5.63 15.16
CA ASN A 252 -6.06 -5.57 13.87
C ASN A 252 -5.53 -6.62 12.90
N ASN A 253 -4.20 -6.72 12.77
CA ASN A 253 -3.60 -7.67 11.86
C ASN A 253 -3.84 -9.13 12.29
N PHE A 254 -3.69 -9.43 13.58
CA PHE A 254 -4.04 -10.74 14.14
C PHE A 254 -5.50 -11.12 13.89
N ASN A 255 -6.43 -10.18 14.05
CA ASN A 255 -7.85 -10.43 13.79
C ASN A 255 -8.13 -10.83 12.33
N SER A 256 -7.41 -10.23 11.38
CA SER A 256 -7.50 -10.61 9.97
C SER A 256 -6.91 -12.01 9.67
N MET A 257 -6.12 -12.56 10.61
CA MET A 257 -5.51 -13.89 10.51
C MET A 257 -6.33 -14.99 11.22
N LYS A 258 -7.59 -14.72 11.63
CA LYS A 258 -8.49 -15.70 12.28
C LYS A 258 -9.58 -16.28 11.37
N THR A 259 -9.68 -15.77 10.15
CA THR A 259 -10.79 -16.07 9.24
C THR A 259 -10.33 -16.07 7.80
N ASP A 260 -11.02 -16.82 6.95
CA ASP A 260 -10.80 -16.83 5.50
C ASP A 260 -11.83 -15.99 4.74
N TYR A 261 -12.85 -15.45 5.43
CA TYR A 261 -13.91 -14.66 4.81
C TYR A 261 -13.44 -13.26 4.37
N GLY A 262 -13.95 -12.78 3.24
CA GLY A 262 -13.71 -11.42 2.74
C GLY A 262 -12.22 -11.12 2.48
N ASN A 263 -11.80 -9.89 2.79
CA ASN A 263 -10.43 -9.40 2.56
C ASN A 263 -9.45 -9.76 3.69
N SER A 264 -9.81 -10.71 4.55
CA SER A 264 -8.92 -11.25 5.59
C SER A 264 -7.59 -11.78 5.05
N HIS A 265 -6.56 -11.79 5.89
CA HIS A 265 -5.26 -12.34 5.54
C HIS A 265 -5.31 -13.87 5.41
N GLY A 266 -6.17 -14.54 6.18
CA GLY A 266 -6.42 -15.97 6.06
C GLY A 266 -6.51 -16.61 7.43
N LYS A 267 -7.10 -17.80 7.52
CA LYS A 267 -7.34 -18.46 8.80
C LYS A 267 -6.10 -19.20 9.29
N VAL A 268 -5.33 -18.55 10.16
CA VAL A 268 -4.11 -19.09 10.78
C VAL A 268 -4.31 -19.36 12.26
N PHE A 269 -4.73 -18.33 12.99
CA PHE A 269 -4.85 -18.38 14.45
C PHE A 269 -6.29 -18.62 14.89
N TYR A 270 -6.44 -19.17 16.09
CA TYR A 270 -7.68 -19.16 16.86
C TYR A 270 -7.38 -19.00 18.34
N ILE A 271 -8.39 -18.63 19.13
CA ILE A 271 -8.24 -18.42 20.58
C ILE A 271 -9.18 -19.35 21.34
N ILE A 272 -8.65 -20.01 22.38
CA ILE A 272 -9.43 -20.74 23.38
C ILE A 272 -8.94 -20.27 24.76
N ASN A 273 -9.83 -19.79 25.62
CA ASN A 273 -9.46 -19.33 26.98
C ASN A 273 -8.26 -18.36 27.01
N ASN A 274 -8.22 -17.42 26.07
CA ASN A 274 -7.13 -16.45 25.86
C ASN A 274 -5.80 -17.03 25.36
N GLU A 275 -5.69 -18.35 25.18
CA GLU A 275 -4.55 -19.00 24.54
C GLU A 275 -4.67 -18.92 23.02
N VAL A 276 -3.60 -18.42 22.38
CA VAL A 276 -3.47 -18.39 20.93
C VAL A 276 -3.02 -19.77 20.45
N ASN A 277 -3.71 -20.28 19.44
CA ASN A 277 -3.43 -21.57 18.82
C ASN A 277 -3.39 -21.41 17.30
N ILE A 278 -2.68 -22.32 16.62
CA ILE A 278 -2.64 -22.44 15.17
C ILE A 278 -3.41 -23.71 14.78
N TYR A 279 -4.19 -23.65 13.70
CA TYR A 279 -4.89 -24.84 13.18
C TYR A 279 -3.88 -25.91 12.72
N ASP A 280 -4.13 -27.19 12.99
CA ASP A 280 -3.18 -28.27 12.66
C ASP A 280 -2.83 -28.33 11.17
N GLU A 281 -3.82 -28.08 10.31
CA GLU A 281 -3.65 -28.01 8.86
C GLU A 281 -2.70 -26.86 8.47
N VAL A 282 -2.77 -25.74 9.17
CA VAL A 282 -1.92 -24.55 8.97
C VAL A 282 -0.53 -24.75 9.55
N LYS A 283 -0.44 -25.41 10.70
CA LYS A 283 0.83 -25.71 11.38
C LYS A 283 1.77 -26.50 10.47
N SER A 284 1.22 -27.51 9.77
CA SER A 284 1.96 -28.32 8.80
C SER A 284 2.52 -27.49 7.63
N GLU A 285 1.86 -26.39 7.26
CA GLU A 285 2.34 -25.48 6.22
C GLU A 285 3.37 -24.49 6.76
N ILE A 286 3.18 -23.99 7.99
CA ILE A 286 4.15 -23.11 8.67
C ILE A 286 5.49 -23.82 8.87
N GLU A 287 5.48 -25.07 9.32
CA GLU A 287 6.70 -25.90 9.53
C GLU A 287 7.53 -26.09 8.26
N LYS A 288 6.95 -25.92 7.06
CA LYS A 288 7.69 -26.01 5.80
C LYS A 288 8.48 -24.74 5.48
N TYR A 289 8.12 -23.59 6.06
CA TYR A 289 8.65 -22.30 5.59
C TYR A 289 9.14 -21.33 6.69
N TYR A 290 8.85 -21.58 7.97
CA TYR A 290 9.26 -20.74 9.12
C TYR A 290 10.20 -21.49 10.06
#